data_AF-A0A0C2BM78-F1
#
_entry.id   AF-A0A0C2BM78-F1
#
_cell.length_a   1.000
_cell.length_b   1.000
_cell.length_c   1.000
_cell.angle_alpha   90.00
_cell.angle_beta   90.00
_cell.angle_gamma   90.00
#
_symmetry.space_group_name_H-M   'P 1'
#
loop_
_entity.id
_entity.type
_entity.pdbx_description
1 polymer ?
#
loop_
_entity_poly.entity_id
_entity_poly.type
_entity_poly.pdbx_seq_one_letter_code
_entity_poly.pdbx_strand_id
1 'polypeptide(L)' 'MNEKIDVASVGLPDPPTNVQAENGPQAGTLLVSWTPVTNQPKPPSRAAVHSYLIYADGKNIAQVPSAT' A
#
# COMPACT_ATOMS: atom_id res chain seq x y z
N MET A 1 24.82 19.62 -7.89
CA MET A 1 23.69 18.70 -8.12
C MET A 1 22.98 18.58 -6.78
N ASN A 2 21.83 19.21 -6.63
CA ASN A 2 21.09 19.20 -5.37
C ASN A 2 20.10 18.04 -5.45
N GLU A 3 20.49 16.87 -4.94
CA GLU A 3 19.52 15.83 -4.63
C GLU A 3 18.64 16.38 -3.51
N LYS A 4 17.37 16.63 -3.83
CA LYS A 4 16.35 16.70 -2.80
C LYS A 4 16.34 15.34 -2.12
N ILE A 5 16.98 15.24 -0.96
CA ILE A 5 16.76 14.13 -0.04
C ILE A 5 15.31 14.24 0.40
N ASP A 6 14.43 13.50 -0.28
CA ASP A 6 13.03 13.40 0.11
C ASP A 6 12.99 12.56 1.39
N VAL A 7 13.08 13.24 2.54
CA VAL A 7 13.10 12.62 3.87
C VAL A 7 11.85 11.78 4.15
N ALA A 8 10.77 11.96 3.38
CA ALA A 8 9.58 11.12 3.42
C ALA A 8 9.84 9.69 2.90
N SER A 9 10.91 9.47 2.13
CA SER A 9 11.25 8.16 1.54
C SER A 9 12.09 7.27 2.46
N VAL A 10 12.70 7.81 3.52
CA VAL A 10 13.48 7.01 4.47
C VAL A 10 12.50 6.33 5.43
N GLY A 11 12.15 5.08 5.11
CA GLY A 11 11.44 4.20 6.05
C GLY A 11 9.96 3.95 5.79
N LEU A 12 9.33 4.51 4.75
CA LEU A 12 8.01 4.02 4.30
C LEU A 12 8.19 2.82 3.38
N PRO A 13 7.34 1.78 3.43
CA PRO A 13 7.31 0.75 2.41
C PRO A 13 6.87 1.33 1.05
N ASP A 14 7.27 0.69 -0.04
CA ASP A 14 6.70 1.01 -1.35
C ASP A 14 5.18 0.67 -1.36
N PRO A 15 4.37 1.36 -2.19
CA PRO A 15 2.93 1.05 -2.30
C PRO A 15 2.70 -0.27 -3.07
N PRO A 16 1.58 -0.98 -2.83
CA PRO A 16 1.18 -2.12 -3.66
C PRO A 16 0.93 -1.70 -5.11
N THR A 17 1.07 -2.63 -6.04
CA THR A 17 0.90 -2.39 -7.48
C THR A 17 -0.33 -3.10 -8.01
N ASN A 18 -0.75 -2.78 -9.24
CA ASN A 18 -1.91 -3.39 -9.91
C ASN A 18 -3.19 -3.34 -9.04
N VAL A 19 -3.47 -2.18 -8.45
CA VAL A 19 -4.70 -1.97 -7.66
C VAL A 19 -5.89 -1.97 -8.62
N GLN A 20 -6.83 -2.88 -8.37
CA GLN A 20 -8.09 -3.00 -9.11
C GLN A 20 -9.27 -2.93 -8.15
N ALA A 21 -10.40 -2.43 -8.64
CA ALA A 21 -11.66 -2.41 -7.92
C ALA A 21 -12.78 -2.93 -8.82
N GLU A 22 -13.45 -3.98 -8.37
CA GLU A 22 -14.51 -4.67 -9.08
C GLU A 22 -15.78 -4.72 -8.24
N ASN A 23 -16.92 -5.02 -8.85
CA ASN A 23 -18.17 -5.20 -8.13
C ASN A 23 -18.04 -6.43 -7.23
N GLY A 24 -18.32 -6.27 -5.93
CA GLY A 24 -18.30 -7.36 -4.98
C GLY A 24 -19.50 -8.29 -5.13
N PRO A 25 -19.50 -9.43 -4.42
CA PRO A 25 -20.55 -10.44 -4.52
C PRO A 25 -21.91 -9.98 -3.98
N GLN A 26 -21.94 -8.90 -3.20
CA GLN A 26 -23.16 -8.32 -2.61
C GLN A 26 -23.40 -6.91 -3.15
N ALA A 27 -24.67 -6.53 -3.29
CA ALA A 27 -25.03 -5.17 -3.70
C ALA A 27 -24.43 -4.13 -2.74
N GLY A 28 -23.79 -3.10 -3.31
CA GLY A 28 -23.11 -2.06 -2.54
C GLY A 28 -21.73 -2.43 -2.00
N THR A 29 -21.15 -3.57 -2.41
CA THR A 29 -19.79 -3.97 -2.03
C THR A 29 -18.82 -3.89 -3.21
N LEU A 30 -17.53 -3.70 -2.92
CA LEU A 30 -16.45 -3.76 -3.90
C LEU A 30 -15.46 -4.87 -3.52
N LEU A 31 -14.95 -5.58 -4.52
CA LEU A 31 -13.77 -6.43 -4.39
C LEU A 31 -12.55 -5.59 -4.79
N VAL A 32 -11.62 -5.41 -3.85
CA VAL A 32 -10.36 -4.70 -4.10
C VAL A 32 -9.24 -5.73 -4.15
N SER A 33 -8.44 -5.70 -5.21
CA SER A 33 -7.29 -6.59 -5.40
C SER A 33 -6.03 -5.81 -5.74
N TRP A 34 -4.87 -6.36 -5.38
CA TRP A 34 -3.56 -5.76 -5.66
C TRP A 34 -2.46 -6.82 -5.64
N THR A 35 -1.30 -6.46 -6.18
CA THR A 35 -0.06 -7.23 -6.05
C THR A 35 0.69 -6.77 -4.79
N PRO A 36 1.00 -7.67 -3.83
CA PRO A 36 1.76 -7.34 -2.64
C PRO A 36 3.18 -6.84 -2.94
N VAL A 37 3.75 -6.05 -2.04
CA VAL A 37 5.14 -5.60 -2.13
C VAL A 37 6.07 -6.67 -1.60
N THR A 38 6.78 -7.34 -2.52
CA THR A 38 7.71 -8.44 -2.19
C THR A 38 9.18 -8.10 -2.47
N ASN A 39 9.45 -7.13 -3.35
CA ASN A 39 10.79 -6.82 -3.85
C ASN A 39 11.16 -5.34 -3.61
N GLN A 40 11.19 -4.92 -2.35
CA GLN A 40 11.69 -3.58 -1.96
C GLN A 40 13.05 -3.68 -1.25
N PRO A 41 13.87 -2.61 -1.26
CA PRO A 41 15.11 -2.53 -0.48
C PRO A 41 14.91 -2.85 1.00
N LYS A 42 15.93 -3.37 1.69
CA LYS A 42 15.87 -3.64 3.14
C LYS A 42 16.07 -2.36 3.97
N PRO A 43 15.68 -2.36 5.26
CA PRO A 43 16.03 -1.28 6.18
C PRO A 43 17.55 -1.00 6.20
N PRO A 44 17.99 0.27 6.33
CA PRO A 44 17.19 1.44 6.70
C PRO A 44 16.49 2.14 5.52
N SER A 45 16.69 1.68 4.27
CA SER A 45 16.19 2.36 3.08
C SER A 45 14.66 2.31 2.93
N ARG A 46 14.04 1.19 3.30
CA ARG A 46 12.59 0.98 3.34
C ARG A 46 12.20 0.13 4.56
N ALA A 47 11.04 0.38 5.14
CA ALA A 47 10.50 -0.48 6.20
C ALA A 47 9.84 -1.73 5.65
N ALA A 48 9.81 -2.79 6.46
CA ALA A 48 9.03 -3.97 6.16
C ALA A 48 7.52 -3.62 6.06
N VAL A 49 6.82 -4.25 5.12
CA VAL A 49 5.37 -4.14 5.02
C VAL A 49 4.75 -4.95 6.15
N HIS A 50 3.89 -4.32 6.95
CA HIS A 50 3.16 -5.00 8.03
C HIS A 50 1.68 -5.19 7.68
N SER A 51 1.07 -4.17 7.09
CA SER A 51 -0.36 -4.15 6.75
C SER A 51 -0.62 -3.21 5.58
N TYR A 52 -1.76 -3.35 4.93
CA TYR A 52 -2.25 -2.40 3.92
C TYR A 52 -3.45 -1.61 4.45
N LEU A 53 -3.53 -0.33 4.10
CA LEU A 53 -4.66 0.54 4.40
C LEU A 53 -5.40 0.89 3.11
N ILE A 54 -6.73 0.79 3.12
CA ILE A 54 -7.59 1.16 2.00
C ILE A 54 -8.24 2.50 2.34
N TYR A 55 -8.09 3.47 1.44
CA TYR A 55 -8.66 4.81 1.58
C TYR A 55 -9.67 5.08 0.47
N ALA A 56 -10.77 5.73 0.83
CA ALA A 56 -11.73 6.33 -0.10
C ALA A 56 -12.00 7.76 0.37
N ASP A 57 -11.98 8.72 -0.56
CA ASP A 57 -12.19 10.15 -0.28
C ASP A 57 -11.32 10.69 0.87
N GLY A 58 -10.07 10.22 0.95
CA GLY A 58 -9.11 10.63 2.00
C GLY A 58 -9.37 10.00 3.38
N LYS A 59 -10.37 9.14 3.53
CA LYS A 59 -10.69 8.44 4.77
C LYS A 59 -10.25 6.98 4.71
N ASN A 60 -9.63 6.48 5.77
CA ASN A 60 -9.36 5.05 5.93
C ASN A 60 -10.70 4.31 6.10
N ILE A 61 -10.96 3.35 5.21
CA ILE A 61 -12.17 2.54 5.21
C ILE A 61 -11.91 1.07 5.58
N ALA A 62 -10.67 0.61 5.49
CA ALA A 62 -10.29 -0.75 5.88
C ALA A 62 -8.78 -0.87 6.12
N GLN A 63 -8.41 -1.84 6.95
CA GLN A 63 -7.03 -2.29 7.15
C GLN A 63 -6.95 -3.80 6.93
N VAL A 64 -5.97 -4.24 6.15
CA VAL A 64 -5.65 -5.65 5.93
C VAL A 64 -4.35 -5.99 6.68
N PRO A 65 -4.42 -6.77 7.77
CA PRO A 65 -3.33 -6.92 8.74
C PRO A 65 -2.20 -7.88 8.31
N SER A 66 -2.27 -8.50 7.13
CA SER A 66 -1.24 -9.43 6.64
C SER A 66 -0.70 -9.00 5.29
N ALA A 67 0.63 -8.89 5.20
CA ALA A 67 1.37 -8.79 3.95
C ALA A 67 1.70 -10.22 3.48
N THR A 68 0.75 -10.87 2.82
CA THR A 68 0.96 -12.20 2.22
C THR A 68 1.87 -12.12 1.00
#